data_AF-K9H8B6-F1
#
_entry.id   AF-K9H8B6-F1
#
_cell.length_a   1.000
_cell.length_b   1.000
_cell.length_c   1.000
_cell.angle_alpha   90.00
_cell.angle_beta   90.00
_cell.angle_gamma   90.00
#
_symmetry.space_group_name_H-M   'P 1'
#
loop_
_entity.id
_entity.type
_entity.pdbx_description
1 polymer ?
#
loop_
_entity_poly.entity_id
_entity_poly.type
_entity_poly.pdbx_seq_one_letter_code
_entity_poly.pdbx_strand_id
1 'polypeptide(L)'
;MLKIVPASLVVAASLLTAACSDTAPACSDTETVDLVLEIARDSLLEQAGAEIANKVEMSLNAIRTTDANETTGAFECAAELEFTGPGGSNSIDITYLSELVDSGDEFYVTVWGL
;
A
#
# COMPACT_ATOMS: atom_id res chain seq x y z
N MET A 1 -0.02 34.51 1.22
CA MET A 1 -0.89 33.78 2.15
C MET A 1 -0.63 32.29 1.92
N LEU A 2 0.24 31.70 2.74
CA LEU A 2 0.66 30.31 2.59
C LEU A 2 -0.33 29.45 3.40
N LYS A 3 -1.16 28.67 2.73
CA LYS A 3 -2.05 27.68 3.37
C LYS A 3 -1.22 26.43 3.66
N ILE A 4 -1.16 26.10 4.94
CA ILE A 4 -0.54 24.92 5.52
C ILE A 4 -1.38 23.71 5.05
N VAL A 5 -0.74 22.72 4.43
CA VAL A 5 -1.34 21.40 4.13
C VAL A 5 -0.95 20.48 5.30
N PRO A 6 -1.91 19.81 5.97
CA PRO A 6 -1.63 18.95 7.12
C PRO A 6 -0.98 17.63 6.71
N ALA A 7 -0.36 16.99 7.69
CA ALA A 7 0.55 15.87 7.57
C ALA A 7 -0.03 14.61 6.91
N SER A 8 0.83 13.97 6.13
CA SER A 8 0.90 12.53 5.82
C SER A 8 -0.32 11.90 5.17
N LEU A 9 -0.43 12.09 3.85
CA LEU A 9 -1.05 11.16 2.93
C LEU A 9 -0.03 10.95 1.80
N VAL A 10 0.68 9.82 1.81
CA VAL A 10 1.61 9.45 0.73
C VAL A 10 0.81 8.69 -0.33
N VAL A 11 0.88 9.17 -1.56
CA VAL A 11 0.07 8.74 -2.70
C VAL A 11 1.01 8.22 -3.78
N ALA A 12 0.96 6.92 -4.06
CA ALA A 12 1.73 6.30 -5.15
C ALA A 12 0.75 5.67 -6.17
N ALA A 13 0.95 5.98 -7.46
CA ALA A 13 0.13 5.50 -8.57
C ALA A 13 1.05 4.91 -9.66
N SER A 14 0.77 3.69 -10.11
CA SER A 14 1.56 2.97 -11.11
C SER A 14 0.72 2.63 -12.35
N LEU A 15 1.26 2.96 -13.53
CA LEU A 15 0.66 2.72 -14.85
C LEU A 15 0.91 1.27 -15.31
N LEU A 16 0.02 0.35 -14.98
CA LEU A 16 -0.02 -0.99 -15.58
C LEU A 16 -1.34 -1.12 -16.35
N THR A 17 -1.25 -1.27 -17.67
CA THR A 17 -2.41 -1.40 -18.56
C THR A 17 -3.17 -2.68 -18.24
N ALA A 18 -4.24 -2.58 -17.45
CA ALA A 18 -5.11 -3.69 -17.10
C ALA A 18 -5.89 -4.17 -18.35
N ALA A 19 -5.94 -5.48 -18.54
CA ALA A 19 -7.00 -6.08 -19.35
C ALA A 19 -8.34 -5.68 -18.71
N CYS A 20 -9.29 -5.15 -19.49
CA CYS A 20 -10.56 -4.59 -19.04
C CYS A 20 -11.24 -5.45 -17.96
N SER A 21 -10.96 -5.12 -16.70
CA SER A 21 -11.54 -5.69 -15.50
C SER A 21 -12.21 -4.53 -14.82
N ASP A 22 -13.51 -4.64 -14.56
CA ASP A 22 -14.28 -3.59 -13.89
C ASP A 22 -14.00 -3.52 -12.38
N THR A 23 -12.98 -4.24 -11.90
CA THR A 23 -12.54 -4.27 -10.51
C THR A 23 -11.07 -3.95 -10.38
N ALA A 24 -10.70 -3.31 -9.27
CA ALA A 24 -9.32 -3.09 -8.89
C ALA A 24 -8.58 -4.43 -8.72
N PRO A 25 -7.24 -4.43 -8.72
CA PRO A 25 -6.47 -5.62 -8.38
C PRO A 25 -6.80 -6.10 -6.96
N ALA A 26 -6.85 -7.42 -6.77
CA ALA A 26 -7.18 -8.02 -5.49
C ALA A 26 -6.10 -7.73 -4.43
N CYS A 27 -6.46 -7.86 -3.15
CA CYS A 27 -5.56 -7.60 -2.03
C CYS A 27 -4.22 -8.35 -2.11
N SER A 28 -4.25 -9.60 -2.61
CA SER A 28 -3.07 -10.47 -2.73
C SER A 28 -2.42 -10.43 -4.11
N ASP A 29 -2.92 -9.61 -5.04
CA ASP A 29 -2.29 -9.50 -6.36
C ASP A 29 -0.93 -8.82 -6.23
N THR A 30 0.03 -9.28 -7.02
CA THR A 30 1.43 -8.85 -6.91
C THR A 30 1.57 -7.34 -7.05
N GLU A 31 0.84 -6.72 -7.98
CA GLU A 31 0.86 -5.26 -8.18
C GLU A 31 0.29 -4.48 -6.99
N THR A 32 -0.73 -4.99 -6.30
CA THR A 32 -1.23 -4.41 -5.05
C THR A 32 -0.18 -4.51 -3.95
N VAL A 33 0.39 -5.72 -3.77
CA VAL A 33 1.37 -5.99 -2.71
C VAL A 33 2.64 -5.17 -2.90
N ASP A 34 3.15 -5.09 -4.13
CA ASP A 34 4.34 -4.31 -4.47
C ASP A 34 4.12 -2.83 -4.15
N LEU A 35 2.95 -2.27 -4.48
CA LEU A 35 2.63 -0.87 -4.21
C LEU A 35 2.47 -0.60 -2.70
N VAL A 36 1.88 -1.52 -1.94
CA VAL A 36 1.83 -1.40 -0.47
C VAL A 36 3.24 -1.40 0.12
N LEU A 37 4.13 -2.28 -0.35
CA LEU A 37 5.51 -2.36 0.13
C LEU A 37 6.33 -1.13 -0.27
N GLU A 38 6.09 -0.55 -1.44
CA GLU A 38 6.67 0.73 -1.86
C GLU A 38 6.26 1.86 -0.91
N ILE A 39 4.96 2.02 -0.64
CA ILE A 39 4.42 3.02 0.28
C ILE A 39 4.98 2.81 1.70
N ALA A 40 5.06 1.56 2.17
CA ALA A 40 5.67 1.23 3.46
C ALA A 40 7.16 1.60 3.51
N ARG A 41 7.89 1.38 2.40
CA ARG A 41 9.30 1.76 2.29
C ARG A 41 9.49 3.27 2.33
N ASP A 42 8.64 4.02 1.63
CA ASP A 42 8.68 5.47 1.63
C ASP A 42 8.37 6.04 3.02
N SER A 43 7.35 5.50 3.70
CA SER A 43 7.06 5.86 5.09
C SER A 43 8.26 5.58 6.01
N LEU A 44 8.91 4.42 5.88
CA LEU A 44 10.10 4.09 6.66
C LEU A 44 11.29 5.01 6.34
N LEU A 45 11.48 5.37 5.07
CA LEU A 45 12.50 6.31 4.62
C LEU A 45 12.29 7.70 5.25
N GLU A 46 11.05 8.18 5.30
CA GLU A 46 10.70 9.46 5.91
C GLU A 46 10.89 9.46 7.43
N GLN A 47 10.53 8.36 8.11
CA GLN A 47 10.57 8.28 9.57
C GLN A 47 11.97 7.95 10.14
N ALA A 48 12.69 7.02 9.51
CA ALA A 48 13.94 6.45 10.04
C ALA A 48 15.18 6.79 9.19
N GLY A 49 14.98 7.34 7.99
CA GLY A 49 16.05 7.70 7.07
C GLY A 49 16.60 6.53 6.25
N ALA A 50 17.33 6.89 5.19
CA ALA A 50 17.85 5.95 4.19
C ALA A 50 18.80 4.89 4.75
N GLU A 51 19.57 5.19 5.80
CA GLU A 51 20.50 4.20 6.37
C GLU A 51 19.75 3.00 6.94
N ILE A 52 18.65 3.23 7.65
CA ILE A 52 17.84 2.18 8.26
C ILE A 52 17.01 1.48 7.20
N ALA A 53 16.28 2.24 6.37
CA ALA A 53 15.39 1.68 5.35
C ALA A 53 16.12 0.73 4.37
N ASN A 54 17.38 1.01 4.03
CA ASN A 54 18.17 0.15 3.13
C ASN A 54 18.66 -1.16 3.76
N LYS A 55 18.56 -1.30 5.09
CA LYS A 55 18.96 -2.50 5.83
C LYS A 55 17.76 -3.32 6.31
N VAL A 56 16.54 -2.88 5.99
CA VAL A 56 15.29 -3.53 6.38
C VAL A 56 14.64 -4.14 5.15
N GLU A 57 14.33 -5.43 5.25
CA GLU A 57 13.48 -6.17 4.34
C GLU A 57 12.04 -6.09 4.86
N MET A 58 11.07 -6.02 3.94
CA MET A 58 9.65 -5.95 4.28
C MET A 58 8.86 -6.98 3.48
N SER A 59 7.83 -7.53 4.11
CA SER A 59 6.89 -8.45 3.48
C SER A 59 5.49 -8.30 4.07
N LEU A 60 4.48 -8.61 3.27
CA LEU A 60 3.11 -8.75 3.75
C LEU A 60 2.78 -10.21 4.02
N ASN A 61 2.31 -10.48 5.23
CA ASN A 61 1.81 -11.77 5.67
C ASN A 61 0.31 -11.66 5.99
N ALA A 62 -0.36 -12.82 6.08
CA ALA A 62 -1.76 -12.91 6.50
C ALA A 62 -2.74 -11.96 5.75
N ILE A 63 -2.47 -11.72 4.46
CA ILE A 63 -3.30 -10.85 3.61
C ILE A 63 -4.73 -11.39 3.55
N ARG A 64 -5.71 -10.52 3.81
CA ARG A 64 -7.13 -10.85 3.72
C ARG A 64 -7.94 -9.67 3.20
N THR A 65 -8.88 -9.96 2.31
CA THR A 65 -9.95 -9.02 1.94
C THR A 65 -10.93 -8.93 3.11
N THR A 66 -11.22 -7.71 3.55
CA THR A 66 -12.18 -7.43 4.63
C THR A 66 -13.51 -6.94 4.10
N ASP A 67 -13.51 -6.25 2.96
CA ASP A 67 -14.70 -5.79 2.26
C ASP A 67 -14.44 -5.72 0.74
N ALA A 68 -15.52 -5.79 -0.05
CA ALA A 68 -15.48 -5.62 -1.49
C ALA A 68 -16.67 -4.77 -1.93
N ASN A 69 -16.39 -3.66 -2.61
CA ASN A 69 -17.41 -2.73 -3.09
C ASN A 69 -17.85 -3.13 -4.50
N GLU A 70 -19.03 -3.72 -4.64
CA GLU A 70 -19.57 -4.15 -5.93
C GLU A 70 -19.89 -2.99 -6.90
N THR A 71 -19.99 -1.75 -6.41
CA THR A 71 -20.28 -0.58 -7.25
C THR A 71 -19.02 -0.01 -7.89
N THR A 72 -17.92 0.06 -7.13
CA THR A 72 -16.65 0.65 -7.58
C THR A 72 -15.60 -0.40 -7.94
N GLY A 73 -15.84 -1.67 -7.62
CA GLY A 73 -14.88 -2.74 -7.79
C GLY A 73 -13.67 -2.66 -6.84
N ALA A 74 -13.77 -1.85 -5.77
CA ALA A 74 -12.68 -1.65 -4.81
C ALA A 74 -12.63 -2.75 -3.75
N PHE A 75 -11.43 -3.01 -3.21
CA PHE A 75 -11.19 -3.98 -2.16
C PHE A 75 -10.58 -3.32 -0.92
N GLU A 76 -11.25 -3.49 0.22
CA GLU A 76 -10.63 -3.22 1.52
C GLU A 76 -9.87 -4.46 2.00
N CYS A 77 -8.66 -4.24 2.47
CA CYS A 77 -7.70 -5.28 2.79
C CYS A 77 -7.09 -5.05 4.17
N ALA A 78 -6.67 -6.15 4.81
CA ALA A 78 -5.84 -6.13 6.00
C ALA A 78 -4.68 -7.11 5.82
N ALA A 79 -3.53 -6.77 6.39
CA ALA A 79 -2.35 -7.62 6.38
C ALA A 79 -1.46 -7.35 7.59
N GLU A 80 -0.57 -8.29 7.88
CA GLU A 80 0.56 -8.08 8.77
C GLU A 80 1.75 -7.61 7.92
N LEU A 81 2.26 -6.41 8.19
CA LEU A 81 3.52 -5.92 7.61
C LEU A 81 4.67 -6.32 8.52
N GLU A 82 5.51 -7.22 8.03
CA GLU A 82 6.71 -7.69 8.73
C GLU A 82 7.94 -6.89 8.26
N PHE A 83 8.76 -6.49 9.22
CA PHE A 83 10.05 -5.85 9.01
C PHE A 83 11.15 -6.77 9.54
N THR A 84 12.13 -7.10 8.71
CA THR A 84 13.29 -7.90 9.12
C THR A 84 14.56 -7.09 8.90
N GLY A 85 15.38 -6.95 9.95
CA GLY A 85 16.65 -6.25 9.88
C GLY A 85 17.70 -6.82 10.84
N PRO A 86 18.86 -6.16 10.99
CA PRO A 86 19.96 -6.65 11.83
C PRO A 86 19.60 -6.86 13.31
N GLY A 87 18.57 -6.17 13.80
CA GLY A 87 18.07 -6.28 15.18
C GLY A 87 17.02 -7.38 15.39
N GLY A 88 16.66 -8.14 14.35
CA GLY A 88 15.57 -9.12 14.37
C GLY A 88 14.37 -8.69 13.54
N SER A 89 13.26 -9.38 13.74
CA SER A 89 12.01 -9.17 13.02
C SER A 89 10.92 -8.63 13.95
N ASN A 90 10.11 -7.70 13.44
CA ASN A 90 8.91 -7.18 14.10
C ASN A 90 7.78 -7.07 13.07
N SER A 91 6.54 -7.04 13.52
CA SER A 91 5.39 -6.84 12.64
C SER A 91 4.40 -5.82 13.19
N ILE A 92 3.64 -5.20 12.28
CA ILE A 92 2.51 -4.34 12.58
C ILE A 92 1.31 -4.74 11.72
N ASP A 93 0.10 -4.55 12.24
CA ASP A 93 -1.11 -4.71 11.44
C ASP A 93 -1.37 -3.45 10.63
N ILE A 94 -1.60 -3.61 9.33
CA ILE A 94 -2.00 -2.55 8.41
C ILE A 94 -3.35 -2.85 7.77
N THR A 95 -4.04 -1.79 7.36
CA THR A 95 -5.16 -1.88 6.43
C THR A 95 -4.80 -1.13 5.16
N TYR A 96 -5.32 -1.57 4.03
CA TYR A 96 -5.15 -0.87 2.77
C TYR A 96 -6.36 -1.04 1.86
N LEU A 97 -6.56 -0.07 0.98
CA LEU A 97 -7.65 -0.03 0.01
C LEU A 97 -7.04 -0.07 -1.39
N SER A 98 -7.49 -1.01 -2.22
CA SER A 98 -7.20 -1.07 -3.66
C SER A 98 -8.43 -0.58 -4.43
N GLU A 99 -8.30 0.47 -5.24
CA GLU A 99 -9.41 1.09 -5.97
C GLU A 99 -9.01 1.49 -7.39
N LEU A 100 -9.96 1.44 -8.34
CA LEU A 100 -9.74 1.95 -9.69
C LEU A 100 -9.83 3.48 -9.71
N VAL A 101 -9.03 4.10 -10.57
CA VAL A 101 -9.21 5.50 -10.94
C VAL A 101 -10.39 5.61 -11.91
N ASP A 102 -11.10 6.75 -11.93
CA ASP A 102 -12.26 6.99 -12.81
C ASP A 102 -12.01 6.70 -14.31
N SER A 103 -10.75 6.76 -14.77
CA SER A 103 -10.39 6.39 -16.15
C SER A 103 -10.52 4.89 -16.44
N GLY A 104 -10.47 4.05 -15.40
CA GLY A 104 -10.50 2.58 -15.49
C GLY A 104 -9.18 1.94 -15.93
N ASP A 105 -8.19 2.72 -16.35
CA ASP A 105 -6.90 2.24 -16.85
C ASP A 105 -5.81 2.15 -15.77
N GLU A 106 -6.08 2.71 -14.60
CA GLU A 106 -5.14 2.83 -13.48
C GLU A 106 -5.85 2.44 -12.18
N PHE A 107 -5.08 1.95 -11.22
CA PHE A 107 -5.56 1.69 -9.86
C PHE A 107 -4.68 2.41 -8.85
N TYR A 108 -5.20 2.52 -7.64
CA TYR A 108 -4.62 3.27 -6.56
C TYR A 108 -4.67 2.47 -5.26
N VAL A 109 -3.64 2.61 -4.44
CA VAL A 109 -3.57 1.97 -3.13
C VAL A 109 -3.39 3.02 -2.03
N THR A 110 -4.28 2.99 -1.04
CA THR A 110 -4.13 3.77 0.20
C THR A 110 -3.78 2.82 1.34
N VAL A 111 -2.74 3.14 2.12
CA VAL A 111 -2.30 2.32 3.27
C VAL A 111 -2.48 3.11 4.56
N TRP A 112 -2.97 2.44 5.61
CA TRP A 112 -3.10 2.97 6.96
C TRP A 112 -2.35 2.09 7.96
N GLY A 113 -1.87 2.70 9.05
CA GLY A 113 -1.14 2.02 10.12
C GLY A 113 0.38 2.02 9.98
N LEU A 114 0.94 2.85 9.07
CA LEU A 114 2.37 3.06 8.87
C LEU A 114 2.97 4.18 9.75
#